data_AF-A0A2W4C5Q8-F1
#
_entry.id   AF-A0A2W4C5Q8-F1
#
_cell.length_a   1.000
_cell.length_b   1.000
_cell.length_c   1.000
_cell.angle_alpha   90.00
_cell.angle_beta   90.00
_cell.angle_gamma   90.00
#
_symmetry.space_group_name_H-M   'P 1'
#
loop_
_entity.id
_entity.type
_entity.pdbx_description
1 polymer ?
#
loop_
_entity_poly.entity_id
_entity_poly.type
_entity_poly.pdbx_seq_one_letter_code
_entity_poly.pdbx_strand_id
1 'polypeptide(L)'
;MRAIGSERSELWESNAVWKKMGAEVWYRFDMYVDNSIKPDTDRFVIGQWKEHGSPKDSPIIAQRFTGRTFTVSIEQNNNKAKRGDRDDLCRVYIASQNPKSDPPWGHSSTDAVLTALKAKNEPEAPLSFSHPLITSPQPDAPKSIANLRCDDGLEVHTDRQLPNPFGGWTTMVYHIRMSPDQRGLIEIWANGHRIAEATGRIGFTGSKPGAQQYFKFGSYRNPANFNTITKLSNFVRGDSRAGVDPTSKLTTD
;
A
#
# COMPACT_ATOMS: atom_id res chain seq x y z
N MET A 1 -1.07 -17.41 -22.95
CA MET A 1 -1.96 -16.27 -22.66
C MET A 1 -1.81 -15.92 -21.18
N ARG A 2 -1.50 -14.67 -20.83
CA ARG A 2 -1.63 -14.19 -19.45
C ARG A 2 -3.12 -13.98 -19.17
N ALA A 3 -3.65 -14.54 -18.09
CA ALA A 3 -5.03 -14.29 -17.70
C ALA A 3 -5.21 -12.81 -17.32
N ILE A 4 -6.27 -12.19 -17.83
CA ILE A 4 -6.60 -10.77 -17.61
C ILE A 4 -7.57 -10.70 -16.42
N GLY A 5 -7.36 -9.74 -15.52
CA GLY A 5 -8.24 -9.52 -14.36
C GLY A 5 -7.47 -9.37 -13.05
N SER A 6 -8.13 -9.64 -11.92
CA SER A 6 -7.48 -9.69 -10.62
C SER A 6 -8.07 -10.79 -9.75
N GLU A 7 -7.22 -11.43 -8.95
CA GLU A 7 -7.62 -12.41 -7.95
C GLU A 7 -7.67 -11.75 -6.56
N ARG A 8 -8.76 -11.95 -5.83
CA ARG A 8 -9.02 -11.31 -4.54
C ARG A 8 -9.57 -12.30 -3.52
N SER A 9 -8.95 -12.32 -2.35
CA SER A 9 -9.45 -12.95 -1.13
C SER A 9 -9.16 -11.98 0.02
N GLU A 10 -10.05 -11.01 0.20
CA GLU A 10 -9.86 -9.87 1.11
C GLU A 10 -10.99 -9.83 2.15
N LEU A 11 -10.63 -9.56 3.41
CA LEU A 11 -11.55 -9.11 4.45
C LEU A 11 -11.60 -7.59 4.46
N TRP A 12 -12.79 -7.04 4.59
CA TRP A 12 -13.04 -5.59 4.59
C TRP A 12 -13.61 -5.19 5.94
N GLU A 13 -13.21 -4.02 6.42
CA GLU A 13 -13.89 -3.42 7.56
C GLU A 13 -15.35 -3.12 7.22
N SER A 14 -16.26 -3.43 8.15
CA SER A 14 -17.64 -2.97 8.07
C SER A 14 -17.71 -1.46 7.97
N ASN A 15 -18.60 -0.93 7.13
CA ASN A 15 -18.80 0.52 7.00
C ASN A 15 -19.21 1.19 8.33
N ALA A 16 -19.78 0.45 9.26
CA ALA A 16 -20.15 0.92 10.60
C ALA A 16 -18.94 1.37 11.44
N VAL A 17 -17.72 0.92 11.12
CA VAL A 17 -16.50 1.30 11.86
C VAL A 17 -15.59 2.27 11.11
N TRP A 18 -15.97 2.67 9.89
CA TRP A 18 -15.18 3.60 9.10
C TRP A 18 -15.13 4.97 9.79
N LYS A 19 -13.92 5.53 9.88
CA LYS A 19 -13.70 6.86 10.46
C LYS A 19 -13.63 7.90 9.36
N LYS A 20 -13.79 9.18 9.70
CA LYS A 20 -13.53 10.28 8.76
C LYS A 20 -12.05 10.32 8.38
N MET A 21 -11.75 10.85 7.19
CA MET A 21 -10.39 11.28 6.85
C MET A 21 -9.87 12.24 7.94
N GLY A 22 -8.57 12.17 8.24
CA GLY A 22 -7.92 12.94 9.29
C GLY A 22 -8.08 12.40 10.71
N ALA A 23 -8.92 11.38 10.93
CA ALA A 23 -8.97 10.67 12.21
C ALA A 23 -7.73 9.76 12.38
N GLU A 24 -7.24 9.67 13.61
CA GLU A 24 -6.20 8.72 13.99
C GLU A 24 -6.80 7.33 14.22
N VAL A 25 -6.13 6.31 13.69
CA VAL A 25 -6.51 4.92 13.85
C VAL A 25 -5.27 4.07 14.04
N TRP A 26 -5.34 3.16 15.00
CA TRP A 26 -4.32 2.15 15.27
C TRP A 26 -4.77 0.79 14.74
N TYR A 27 -3.85 0.07 14.12
CA TYR A 27 -4.05 -1.27 13.61
C TYR A 27 -2.96 -2.20 14.12
N ARG A 28 -3.33 -3.42 14.50
CA ARG A 28 -2.42 -4.54 14.69
C ARG A 28 -2.97 -5.74 13.94
N PHE A 29 -2.09 -6.52 13.31
CA PHE A 29 -2.41 -7.86 12.83
C PHE A 29 -1.15 -8.67 12.62
N ASP A 30 -1.30 -10.00 12.63
CA ASP A 30 -0.27 -10.93 12.22
C ASP A 30 -0.57 -11.43 10.82
N MET A 31 0.45 -11.47 9.98
CA MET A 31 0.35 -12.00 8.62
C MET A 31 1.41 -13.09 8.38
N TYR A 32 1.05 -14.05 7.55
CA TYR A 32 1.92 -15.09 7.02
C TYR A 32 1.70 -15.17 5.51
N VAL A 33 2.78 -15.22 4.74
CA VAL A 33 2.75 -15.53 3.31
C VAL A 33 3.57 -16.79 3.09
N ASP A 34 3.03 -17.78 2.36
CA ASP A 34 3.83 -18.95 2.01
C ASP A 34 4.95 -18.61 1.01
N ASN A 35 5.81 -19.59 0.74
CA ASN A 35 6.94 -19.39 -0.18
C ASN A 35 6.56 -19.42 -1.67
N SER A 36 5.27 -19.40 -2.01
CA SER A 36 4.80 -19.57 -3.39
C SER A 36 5.07 -18.37 -4.31
N ILE A 37 5.15 -17.15 -3.74
CA ILE A 37 5.37 -15.93 -4.52
C ILE A 37 6.71 -16.03 -5.25
N LYS A 38 6.67 -15.95 -6.58
CA LYS A 38 7.86 -16.06 -7.42
C LYS A 38 8.49 -14.69 -7.70
N PRO A 39 9.80 -14.59 -8.00
CA PRO A 39 10.45 -13.32 -8.34
C PRO A 39 9.86 -12.58 -9.54
N ASP A 40 9.16 -13.27 -10.44
CA ASP A 40 8.47 -12.70 -11.61
C ASP A 40 6.99 -12.34 -11.32
N THR A 41 6.55 -12.43 -10.07
CA THR A 41 5.20 -12.00 -9.67
C THR A 41 5.09 -10.48 -9.82
N ASP A 42 4.19 -10.04 -10.69
CA ASP A 42 3.94 -8.62 -10.99
C ASP A 42 3.43 -7.85 -9.76
N ARG A 43 2.20 -8.15 -9.33
CA ARG A 43 1.53 -7.52 -8.20
C ARG A 43 1.02 -8.55 -7.22
N PHE A 44 1.34 -8.34 -5.94
CA PHE A 44 0.68 -8.97 -4.82
C PHE A 44 0.59 -7.97 -3.66
N VAL A 45 -0.59 -7.87 -3.04
CA VAL A 45 -0.93 -6.90 -2.00
C VAL A 45 -1.64 -7.63 -0.86
N ILE A 46 -1.39 -7.21 0.39
CA ILE A 46 -2.07 -7.75 1.58
C ILE A 46 -2.94 -6.68 2.23
N GLY A 47 -2.35 -5.69 2.90
CA GLY A 47 -3.08 -4.59 3.54
C GLY A 47 -3.25 -3.36 2.62
N GLN A 48 -4.44 -2.76 2.62
CA GLN A 48 -4.74 -1.52 1.91
C GLN A 48 -5.64 -0.60 2.75
N TRP A 49 -5.25 0.66 2.88
CA TRP A 49 -6.07 1.72 3.45
C TRP A 49 -6.55 2.64 2.34
N LYS A 50 -7.85 2.85 2.28
CA LYS A 50 -8.53 3.55 1.19
C LYS A 50 -9.44 4.64 1.72
N GLU A 51 -9.69 5.63 0.88
CA GLU A 51 -10.76 6.60 1.05
C GLU A 51 -12.02 6.09 0.32
N HIS A 52 -13.16 6.11 0.99
CA HIS A 52 -14.46 5.82 0.40
C HIS A 52 -14.89 6.97 -0.52
N GLY A 53 -15.21 6.65 -1.77
CA GLY A 53 -15.56 7.66 -2.77
C GLY A 53 -14.38 8.54 -3.19
N SER A 54 -13.16 8.03 -3.01
CA SER A 54 -11.89 8.67 -3.36
C SER A 54 -11.91 9.26 -4.78
N PRO A 55 -11.26 10.42 -5.01
CA PRO A 55 -11.04 10.96 -6.34
C PRO A 55 -10.09 10.09 -7.19
N LYS A 56 -9.39 9.15 -6.56
CA LYS A 56 -8.50 8.18 -7.21
C LYS A 56 -8.93 6.75 -6.87
N ASP A 57 -9.02 5.87 -7.86
CA ASP A 57 -9.22 4.44 -7.60
C ASP A 57 -7.91 3.74 -7.23
N SER A 58 -7.36 4.13 -6.08
CA SER A 58 -6.11 3.59 -5.56
C SER A 58 -6.10 3.60 -4.03
N PRO A 59 -5.41 2.67 -3.36
CA PRO A 59 -5.15 2.82 -1.94
C PRO A 59 -4.27 4.03 -1.66
N ILE A 60 -4.56 4.73 -0.56
CA ILE A 60 -3.68 5.78 -0.03
C ILE A 60 -2.47 5.13 0.64
N ILE A 61 -2.65 4.02 1.36
CA ILE A 61 -1.54 3.25 1.93
C ILE A 61 -1.69 1.79 1.53
N ALA A 62 -0.59 1.12 1.17
CA ALA A 62 -0.62 -0.31 0.80
C ALA A 62 0.64 -1.07 1.21
N GLN A 63 0.44 -2.32 1.64
CA GLN A 63 1.47 -3.35 1.77
C GLN A 63 1.61 -4.09 0.44
N ARG A 64 2.79 -4.02 -0.19
CA ARG A 64 3.02 -4.53 -1.54
C ARG A 64 4.16 -5.54 -1.56
N PHE A 65 4.03 -6.48 -2.48
CA PHE A 65 4.97 -7.54 -2.74
C PHE A 65 5.25 -7.59 -4.22
N THR A 66 6.48 -7.29 -4.60
CA THR A 66 6.91 -7.36 -5.99
C THR A 66 8.22 -8.10 -6.08
N GLY A 67 8.24 -9.17 -6.87
CA GLY A 67 9.39 -10.06 -6.93
C GLY A 67 9.90 -10.51 -5.56
N ARG A 68 8.98 -10.85 -4.65
CA ARG A 68 9.24 -11.21 -3.24
C ARG A 68 9.88 -10.10 -2.37
N THR A 69 9.82 -8.85 -2.79
CA THR A 69 10.23 -7.72 -1.93
C THR A 69 9.00 -7.16 -1.25
N PHE A 70 8.95 -7.24 0.09
CA PHE A 70 7.90 -6.60 0.87
C PHE A 70 8.19 -5.09 1.03
N THR A 71 7.20 -4.26 0.72
CA THR A 71 7.27 -2.80 0.83
C THR A 71 5.96 -2.22 1.37
N VAL A 72 6.03 -1.02 1.95
CA VAL A 72 4.85 -0.20 2.27
C VAL A 72 4.93 1.10 1.47
N SER A 73 3.82 1.52 0.88
CA SER A 73 3.74 2.73 0.07
C SER A 73 2.61 3.67 0.52
N ILE A 74 2.82 4.98 0.32
CA ILE A 74 1.79 6.01 0.26
C ILE A 74 1.49 6.36 -1.21
N GLU A 75 0.23 6.61 -1.54
CA GLU A 75 -0.16 7.26 -2.79
C GLU A 75 -0.86 8.60 -2.54
N GLN A 76 -0.49 9.57 -3.35
CA GLN A 76 -0.97 10.95 -3.30
C GLN A 76 -1.05 11.54 -4.71
N ASN A 77 -1.63 12.72 -4.89
CA ASN A 77 -1.57 13.41 -6.17
C ASN A 77 -0.13 13.78 -6.52
N ASN A 78 0.25 13.64 -7.78
CA ASN A 78 1.48 14.22 -8.30
C ASN A 78 1.26 15.73 -8.52
N ASN A 79 1.99 16.57 -7.80
CA ASN A 79 1.84 18.03 -7.81
C ASN A 79 2.95 18.76 -8.59
N LYS A 80 3.78 18.04 -9.34
CA LYS A 80 4.84 18.67 -10.14
C LYS A 80 4.28 19.69 -11.12
N ALA A 81 4.87 20.88 -11.14
CA ALA A 81 4.42 22.02 -11.95
C ALA A 81 4.39 21.78 -13.48
N LYS A 82 5.10 20.76 -13.99
CA LYS A 82 5.18 20.43 -15.44
C LYS A 82 4.78 18.99 -15.75
N ARG A 83 3.89 18.40 -14.95
CA ARG A 83 3.38 17.05 -15.19
C ARG A 83 2.40 17.04 -16.37
N GLY A 84 2.26 15.90 -17.05
CA GLY A 84 1.17 15.70 -18.00
C GLY A 84 -0.19 15.58 -17.29
N ASP A 85 -1.29 15.80 -18.02
CA ASP A 85 -2.63 15.74 -17.44
C ASP A 85 -2.96 14.37 -16.83
N ARG A 86 -2.48 13.29 -17.47
CA ARG A 86 -2.64 11.90 -16.99
C ARG A 86 -1.64 11.51 -15.89
N ASP A 87 -0.64 12.34 -15.63
CA ASP A 87 0.46 12.09 -14.70
C ASP A 87 0.12 12.51 -13.26
N ASP A 88 -1.11 12.25 -12.81
CA ASP A 88 -1.69 12.94 -11.65
C ASP A 88 -1.63 12.15 -10.34
N LEU A 89 -0.94 11.02 -10.32
CA LEU A 89 -0.75 10.15 -9.17
C LEU A 89 0.74 9.93 -8.92
N CYS A 90 1.14 9.97 -7.65
CA CYS A 90 2.48 9.63 -7.18
C CYS A 90 2.39 8.51 -6.15
N ARG A 91 3.16 7.44 -6.37
CA ARG A 91 3.36 6.37 -5.40
C ARG A 91 4.74 6.53 -4.78
N VAL A 92 4.79 6.57 -3.46
CA VAL A 92 6.01 6.73 -2.66
C VAL A 92 6.13 5.52 -1.74
N TYR A 93 7.23 4.80 -1.83
CA TYR A 93 7.56 3.73 -0.90
C TYR A 93 8.22 4.35 0.32
N ILE A 94 7.76 3.93 1.50
CA ILE A 94 8.18 4.48 2.80
C ILE A 94 8.82 3.43 3.71
N ALA A 95 8.70 2.15 3.36
CA ALA A 95 9.36 1.04 4.04
C ALA A 95 9.67 -0.08 3.03
N SER A 96 10.79 -0.77 3.21
CA SER A 96 11.23 -1.87 2.33
C SER A 96 11.97 -2.95 3.10
N GLN A 97 11.82 -4.18 2.63
CA GLN A 97 12.59 -5.34 3.06
C GLN A 97 14.00 -5.35 2.47
N ASN A 98 14.20 -4.74 1.29
CA ASN A 98 15.47 -4.79 0.58
C ASN A 98 16.44 -3.73 1.17
N PRO A 99 17.57 -4.15 1.78
CA PRO A 99 18.53 -3.23 2.39
C PRO A 99 19.32 -2.40 1.37
N LYS A 100 19.22 -2.71 0.07
CA LYS A 100 19.86 -1.91 -0.99
C LYS A 100 18.97 -0.77 -1.51
N SER A 101 17.78 -0.63 -0.95
CA SER A 101 16.83 0.43 -1.28
C SER A 101 16.38 1.07 0.03
N ASP A 102 16.89 2.27 0.34
CA ASP A 102 16.50 3.05 1.54
C ASP A 102 15.43 4.10 1.21
N PRO A 103 14.20 3.98 1.77
CA PRO A 103 13.11 4.89 1.45
C PRO A 103 13.41 6.32 1.92
N PRO A 104 12.80 7.34 1.31
CA PRO A 104 11.74 7.25 0.31
C PRO A 104 12.22 7.18 -1.15
N TRP A 105 11.49 6.43 -1.97
CA TRP A 105 11.53 6.55 -3.43
C TRP A 105 10.13 6.47 -4.00
N GLY A 106 9.91 7.05 -5.16
CA GLY A 106 8.59 7.05 -5.79
C GLY A 106 8.64 7.14 -7.30
N HIS A 107 7.48 6.93 -7.90
CA HIS A 107 7.25 7.10 -9.32
C HIS A 107 5.81 7.59 -9.55
N SER A 108 5.60 8.24 -10.68
CA SER A 108 4.30 8.76 -11.06
C SER A 108 3.54 7.79 -11.99
N SER A 109 2.22 7.98 -12.17
CA SER A 109 1.35 7.06 -12.93
C SER A 109 1.70 6.92 -14.41
N THR A 110 2.35 7.93 -15.00
CA THR A 110 2.74 7.95 -16.41
C THR A 110 4.26 7.94 -16.61
N ASP A 111 5.03 7.53 -15.61
CA ASP A 111 6.47 7.37 -15.77
C ASP A 111 6.76 6.57 -17.05
N ALA A 112 7.62 7.12 -17.92
CA ALA A 112 7.91 6.56 -19.25
C ALA A 112 8.45 5.12 -19.14
N VAL A 113 9.08 4.78 -18.01
CA VAL A 113 9.54 3.41 -17.74
C VAL A 113 8.37 2.46 -17.44
N LEU A 114 7.36 2.90 -16.67
CA LEU A 114 6.13 2.13 -16.47
C LEU A 114 5.31 2.03 -17.76
N THR A 115 5.29 3.09 -18.57
CA THR A 115 4.61 3.13 -19.87
C THR A 115 5.25 2.18 -20.88
N ALA A 116 6.59 2.12 -20.92
CA ALA A 116 7.33 1.15 -21.75
C ALA A 116 7.16 -0.31 -21.28
N LEU A 117 6.90 -0.54 -19.98
CA LEU A 117 6.54 -1.86 -19.45
C LEU A 117 5.08 -2.23 -19.77
N LYS A 118 4.14 -1.28 -19.71
CA LYS A 118 2.72 -1.45 -20.09
C LYS A 118 2.56 -1.77 -21.58
N ALA A 119 3.31 -1.09 -22.46
CA ALA A 119 3.25 -1.25 -23.91
C ALA A 119 3.64 -2.65 -24.43
N LYS A 120 4.24 -3.50 -23.58
CA LYS A 120 4.62 -4.87 -23.97
C LYS A 120 3.51 -5.92 -23.76
N ASN A 121 2.33 -5.58 -23.21
CA ASN A 121 1.51 -6.59 -22.52
C ASN A 121 -0.04 -6.57 -22.66
N GLU A 122 -0.68 -6.03 -23.70
CA GLU A 122 -2.17 -6.16 -23.81
C GLU A 122 -2.71 -6.54 -25.20
N PRO A 123 -3.68 -7.49 -25.23
CA PRO A 123 -4.94 -7.33 -25.94
C PRO A 123 -6.16 -7.38 -24.97
N GLU A 124 -7.22 -6.68 -25.34
CA GLU A 124 -8.49 -6.50 -24.61
C GLU A 124 -9.31 -7.79 -24.47
N ALA A 125 -9.95 -8.02 -23.31
CA ALA A 125 -10.99 -9.06 -23.16
C ALA A 125 -11.96 -8.83 -21.96
N PRO A 126 -13.14 -9.50 -21.94
CA PRO A 126 -14.40 -8.99 -21.37
C PRO A 126 -14.68 -9.27 -19.87
N LEU A 127 -15.84 -8.77 -19.45
CA LEU A 127 -16.26 -8.26 -18.13
C LEU A 127 -16.60 -9.31 -17.05
N SER A 128 -16.34 -8.96 -15.78
CA SER A 128 -16.79 -9.65 -14.56
C SER A 128 -17.41 -8.64 -13.56
N PHE A 129 -18.44 -9.09 -12.85
CA PHE A 129 -19.33 -8.27 -12.03
C PHE A 129 -18.80 -8.09 -10.60
N SER A 130 -18.39 -6.87 -10.27
CA SER A 130 -18.52 -6.16 -8.97
C SER A 130 -17.35 -5.18 -8.79
N HIS A 131 -17.66 -3.88 -8.80
CA HIS A 131 -16.78 -2.72 -8.99
C HIS A 131 -16.21 -2.55 -10.42
N PRO A 132 -16.03 -1.29 -10.91
CA PRO A 132 -15.43 -1.05 -12.21
C PRO A 132 -14.08 -1.76 -12.24
N LEU A 133 -13.95 -2.72 -13.14
CA LEU A 133 -12.70 -3.46 -13.33
C LEU A 133 -11.63 -2.43 -13.69
N ILE A 134 -10.57 -2.37 -12.88
CA ILE A 134 -9.30 -1.78 -13.31
C ILE A 134 -8.85 -2.63 -14.51
N THR A 135 -9.06 -2.11 -15.72
CA THR A 135 -8.81 -2.81 -17.00
C THR A 135 -7.34 -2.88 -17.38
N SER A 136 -6.46 -2.18 -16.66
CA SER A 136 -5.03 -2.19 -16.95
C SER A 136 -4.23 -2.94 -15.87
N PRO A 137 -3.33 -3.88 -16.22
CA PRO A 137 -2.29 -4.35 -15.34
C PRO A 137 -1.53 -3.12 -14.83
N GLN A 138 -1.64 -2.85 -13.52
CA GLN A 138 -0.74 -1.93 -12.85
C GLN A 138 0.56 -2.70 -12.60
N PRO A 139 1.67 -2.36 -13.27
CA PRO A 139 2.96 -2.91 -12.89
C PRO A 139 3.26 -2.39 -11.48
N ASP A 140 3.41 -3.28 -10.51
CA ASP A 140 3.85 -2.89 -9.17
C ASP A 140 5.38 -2.84 -9.03
N ALA A 141 6.10 -2.97 -10.16
CA ALA A 141 7.55 -2.99 -10.21
C ALA A 141 8.17 -1.80 -9.45
N PRO A 142 8.89 -2.05 -8.34
CA PRO A 142 9.75 -1.06 -7.74
C PRO A 142 11.02 -1.03 -8.61
N LYS A 143 10.98 -0.31 -9.71
CA LYS A 143 12.23 0.25 -10.25
C LYS A 143 12.40 1.57 -9.55
N SER A 144 13.27 1.59 -8.53
CA SER A 144 13.76 2.83 -7.95
C SER A 144 14.41 3.63 -9.08
N ILE A 145 13.70 4.61 -9.62
CA ILE A 145 14.33 5.55 -10.54
C ILE A 145 14.79 6.70 -9.66
N ALA A 146 16.05 6.61 -9.25
CA ALA A 146 16.76 7.76 -8.69
C ALA A 146 16.55 8.94 -9.65
N ASN A 147 16.09 10.09 -9.12
CA ASN A 147 15.87 11.38 -9.80
C ASN A 147 14.44 11.72 -10.28
N LEU A 148 13.42 10.87 -10.04
CA LEU A 148 12.01 11.21 -10.33
C LEU A 148 11.14 11.28 -9.06
N ARG A 149 11.60 12.02 -8.06
CA ARG A 149 10.84 12.31 -6.82
C ARG A 149 9.55 13.05 -7.12
N CYS A 150 8.39 12.43 -6.88
CA CYS A 150 7.05 13.05 -6.97
C CYS A 150 6.37 13.17 -5.60
N ASP A 151 7.13 12.88 -4.55
CA ASP A 151 6.76 12.80 -3.14
C ASP A 151 6.64 14.17 -2.47
N ASP A 152 6.30 15.22 -3.24
CA ASP A 152 6.15 16.59 -2.74
C ASP A 152 5.18 16.64 -1.54
N GLY A 153 5.67 17.21 -0.43
CA GLY A 153 4.94 17.35 0.81
C GLY A 153 4.92 16.10 1.69
N LEU A 154 5.82 15.13 1.47
CA LEU A 154 5.98 13.97 2.33
C LEU A 154 7.40 13.97 2.94
N GLU A 155 7.46 13.80 4.26
CA GLU A 155 8.69 13.54 5.00
C GLU A 155 8.69 12.09 5.46
N VAL A 156 9.81 11.39 5.30
CA VAL A 156 9.92 9.95 5.59
C VAL A 156 11.21 9.69 6.35
N HIS A 157 11.07 9.04 7.50
CA HIS A 157 12.15 8.54 8.34
C HIS A 157 12.12 7.02 8.38
N THR A 158 13.26 6.37 8.19
CA THR A 158 13.38 4.91 8.19
C THR A 158 14.39 4.47 9.24
N ASP A 159 13.93 3.65 10.19
CA ASP A 159 14.75 3.12 11.27
C ASP A 159 15.36 1.77 10.91
N ARG A 160 14.58 0.93 10.22
CA ARG A 160 14.91 -0.48 9.94
C ARG A 160 14.25 -0.96 8.65
N GLN A 161 14.78 -2.06 8.10
CA GLN A 161 14.12 -2.77 7.01
C GLN A 161 12.91 -3.57 7.51
N LEU A 162 11.92 -3.75 6.64
CA LEU A 162 10.82 -4.67 6.89
C LEU A 162 11.36 -6.11 7.02
N PRO A 163 10.82 -6.92 7.95
CA PRO A 163 11.20 -8.32 8.07
C PRO A 163 10.72 -9.13 6.87
N ASN A 164 11.24 -10.36 6.73
CA ASN A 164 10.77 -11.31 5.73
C ASN A 164 9.45 -11.98 6.18
N PRO A 165 8.31 -11.77 5.48
CA PRO A 165 7.05 -12.39 5.85
C PRO A 165 6.80 -13.74 5.17
N PHE A 166 7.75 -14.23 4.35
CA PHE A 166 7.63 -15.49 3.65
C PHE A 166 8.04 -16.67 4.54
N GLY A 167 7.14 -17.63 4.72
CA GLY A 167 7.38 -18.84 5.51
C GLY A 167 7.35 -18.64 7.02
N GLY A 168 6.99 -17.44 7.50
CA GLY A 168 6.93 -17.11 8.92
C GLY A 168 5.85 -16.08 9.24
N TRP A 169 5.45 -16.01 10.50
CA TRP A 169 4.55 -14.96 10.97
C TRP A 169 5.30 -13.63 11.10
N THR A 170 4.65 -12.55 10.67
CA THR A 170 5.09 -11.18 10.87
C THR A 170 3.97 -10.41 11.55
N THR A 171 4.23 -9.86 12.73
CA THR A 171 3.32 -8.95 13.41
C THR A 171 3.55 -7.54 12.88
N MET A 172 2.50 -6.89 12.41
CA MET A 172 2.51 -5.51 11.95
C MET A 172 1.66 -4.64 12.88
N VAL A 173 2.17 -3.46 13.22
CA VAL A 173 1.40 -2.41 13.89
C VAL A 173 1.51 -1.13 13.08
N TYR A 174 0.37 -0.43 12.93
CA TYR A 174 0.30 0.85 12.25
C TYR A 174 -0.41 1.87 13.11
N HIS A 175 0.14 3.08 13.18
CA HIS A 175 -0.57 4.27 13.63
C HIS A 175 -0.78 5.18 12.43
N ILE A 176 -2.02 5.51 12.09
CA ILE A 176 -2.35 6.18 10.83
C ILE A 176 -3.26 7.36 11.06
N ARG A 177 -2.90 8.50 10.47
CA ARG A 177 -3.76 9.65 10.20
C ARG A 177 -3.69 9.97 8.71
N MET A 178 -4.68 9.57 7.93
CA MET A 178 -4.74 9.93 6.50
C MET A 178 -5.32 11.33 6.35
N SER A 179 -4.48 12.31 6.06
CA SER A 179 -4.88 13.70 5.86
C SER A 179 -4.22 14.33 4.62
N PRO A 180 -5.00 14.86 3.65
CA PRO A 180 -4.44 15.49 2.45
C PRO A 180 -3.90 16.91 2.69
N ASP A 181 -4.04 17.46 3.90
CA ASP A 181 -3.74 18.85 4.28
C ASP A 181 -2.42 19.03 5.03
N GLN A 182 -1.41 18.22 4.71
CA GLN A 182 -0.07 18.23 5.34
C GLN A 182 -0.02 17.78 6.81
N ARG A 183 -1.12 17.29 7.38
CA ARG A 183 -1.17 16.77 8.76
C ARG A 183 -1.19 15.24 8.85
N GLY A 184 -0.94 14.54 7.75
CA GLY A 184 -0.90 13.09 7.73
C GLY A 184 0.22 12.51 8.58
N LEU A 185 -0.01 11.31 9.09
CA LEU A 185 0.95 10.50 9.85
C LEU A 185 0.79 9.04 9.47
N ILE A 186 1.90 8.34 9.31
CA ILE A 186 1.96 6.88 9.43
C ILE A 186 3.21 6.51 10.22
N GLU A 187 3.03 5.67 11.23
CA GLU A 187 4.11 4.98 11.90
C GLU A 187 3.94 3.48 11.71
N ILE A 188 5.05 2.78 11.50
CA ILE A 188 5.07 1.36 11.18
C ILE A 188 5.98 0.64 12.16
N TRP A 189 5.46 -0.39 12.81
CA TRP A 189 6.25 -1.37 13.52
C TRP A 189 6.08 -2.75 12.91
N ALA A 190 7.15 -3.52 12.93
CA ALA A 190 7.14 -4.92 12.54
C ALA A 190 7.92 -5.76 13.55
N ASN A 191 7.32 -6.85 14.02
CA ASN A 191 7.89 -7.76 15.01
C ASN A 191 8.44 -7.04 16.26
N GLY A 192 7.74 -6.01 16.71
CA GLY A 192 8.13 -5.24 17.91
C GLY A 192 9.00 -4.04 17.65
N HIS A 193 9.61 -3.90 16.47
CA HIS A 193 10.56 -2.82 16.18
C HIS A 193 9.95 -1.75 15.30
N ARG A 194 10.27 -0.48 15.59
CA ARG A 194 9.97 0.63 14.69
C ARG A 194 10.69 0.45 13.36
N ILE A 195 9.96 0.63 12.27
CA ILE A 195 10.43 0.45 10.89
C ILE A 195 10.57 1.79 10.21
N ALA A 196 9.50 2.59 10.22
CA ALA A 196 9.47 3.87 9.54
C ALA A 196 8.37 4.77 10.11
N GLU A 197 8.57 6.07 9.94
CA GLU A 197 7.57 7.11 10.11
C GLU A 197 7.47 7.90 8.80
N ALA A 198 6.26 8.31 8.42
CA ALA A 198 6.08 9.35 7.42
C ALA A 198 5.03 10.37 7.85
N THR A 199 5.29 11.64 7.57
CA THR A 199 4.42 12.76 7.88
C THR A 199 4.21 13.66 6.66
N GLY A 200 3.21 14.54 6.73
CA GLY A 200 2.89 15.48 5.65
C GLY A 200 1.60 15.10 4.93
N ARG A 201 1.59 15.15 3.59
CA ARG A 201 0.38 14.90 2.81
C ARG A 201 0.15 13.40 2.61
N ILE A 202 -0.80 12.84 3.34
CA ILE A 202 -1.19 11.43 3.23
C ILE A 202 -2.66 11.35 2.82
N GLY A 203 -2.89 11.40 1.52
CA GLY A 203 -4.23 11.34 0.94
C GLY A 203 -4.32 12.12 -0.37
N PHE A 204 -5.50 12.03 -1.00
CA PHE A 204 -5.75 12.71 -2.26
C PHE A 204 -6.43 14.07 -2.02
N THR A 205 -6.07 15.06 -2.85
CA THR A 205 -6.80 16.32 -2.93
C THR A 205 -8.15 16.10 -3.62
N GLY A 206 -9.19 16.80 -3.19
CA GLY A 206 -10.53 16.68 -3.78
C GLY A 206 -11.42 15.61 -3.14
N SER A 207 -11.04 15.11 -1.95
CA SER A 207 -11.92 14.30 -1.12
C SER A 207 -13.25 15.00 -0.88
N LYS A 208 -14.34 14.23 -0.89
CA LYS A 208 -15.68 14.77 -0.62
C LYS A 208 -15.78 15.19 0.86
N PRO A 209 -16.57 16.23 1.19
CA PRO A 209 -16.88 16.54 2.59
C PRO A 209 -17.42 15.31 3.32
N GLY A 210 -16.84 15.00 4.48
CA GLY A 210 -17.21 13.82 5.24
C GLY A 210 -16.72 12.48 4.68
N ALA A 211 -15.77 12.49 3.72
CA ALA A 211 -15.12 11.27 3.25
C ALA A 211 -14.58 10.44 4.41
N GLN A 212 -14.73 9.12 4.28
CA GLN A 212 -14.35 8.15 5.29
C GLN A 212 -13.19 7.31 4.81
N GLN A 213 -12.40 6.82 5.75
CA GLN A 213 -11.32 5.86 5.55
C GLN A 213 -11.73 4.47 5.98
N TYR A 214 -11.19 3.47 5.29
CA TYR A 214 -11.38 2.07 5.61
C TYR A 214 -10.14 1.24 5.29
N PHE A 215 -10.03 0.11 5.99
CA PHE A 215 -8.99 -0.90 5.77
C PHE A 215 -9.57 -2.17 5.15
N LYS A 216 -8.75 -2.82 4.32
CA LYS A 216 -8.97 -4.19 3.85
C LYS A 216 -7.66 -4.95 3.86
N PHE A 217 -7.74 -6.25 4.14
CA PHE A 217 -6.56 -7.11 4.22
C PHE A 217 -6.84 -8.52 3.72
N GLY A 218 -5.87 -9.06 2.99
CA GLY A 218 -5.92 -10.37 2.37
C GLY A 218 -5.31 -10.35 0.97
N SER A 219 -5.25 -11.50 0.32
CA SER A 219 -4.56 -11.64 -0.96
C SER A 219 -5.24 -10.84 -2.06
N TYR A 220 -4.53 -9.88 -2.64
CA TYR A 220 -4.92 -9.18 -3.87
C TYR A 220 -3.79 -9.20 -4.89
N ARG A 221 -3.99 -9.85 -6.03
CA ARG A 221 -2.94 -10.01 -7.05
C ARG A 221 -3.46 -10.00 -8.49
N ASN A 222 -2.52 -9.92 -9.41
CA ASN A 222 -2.77 -10.29 -10.80
C ASN A 222 -2.91 -11.82 -10.91
N PRO A 223 -3.64 -12.32 -11.93
CA PRO A 223 -3.78 -13.74 -12.15
C PRO A 223 -2.42 -14.43 -12.28
N ALA A 224 -2.25 -15.59 -11.63
CA ALA A 224 -1.06 -16.40 -11.87
C ALA A 224 -1.34 -17.90 -11.76
N ASN A 225 -0.48 -18.69 -12.41
CA ASN A 225 -0.60 -20.14 -12.54
C ASN A 225 -0.09 -20.93 -11.31
N PHE A 226 -0.07 -20.30 -10.14
CA PHE A 226 0.34 -20.91 -8.88
C PHE A 226 -0.61 -20.50 -7.78
N ASN A 227 -0.69 -21.34 -6.74
CA ASN A 227 -1.46 -21.08 -5.55
C ASN A 227 -0.60 -20.33 -4.53
N THR A 228 -1.21 -19.39 -3.81
CA THR A 228 -0.58 -18.68 -2.69
C THR A 228 -1.47 -18.79 -1.48
N ILE A 229 -0.88 -19.24 -0.37
CA ILE A 229 -1.54 -19.27 0.94
C ILE A 229 -1.09 -18.05 1.73
N THR A 230 -2.07 -17.23 2.12
CA THR A 230 -1.91 -16.22 3.17
C THR A 230 -2.69 -16.65 4.40
N LYS A 231 -2.14 -16.34 5.58
CA LYS A 231 -2.87 -16.48 6.85
C LYS A 231 -2.83 -15.15 7.57
N LEU A 232 -3.93 -14.83 8.23
CA LEU A 232 -4.15 -13.59 8.95
C LEU A 232 -4.64 -13.96 10.35
N SER A 233 -4.11 -13.29 11.37
CA SER A 233 -4.49 -13.53 12.77
C SER A 233 -4.39 -12.26 13.59
N ASN A 234 -4.97 -12.27 14.79
CA ASN A 234 -4.81 -11.23 15.81
C ASN A 234 -5.07 -9.80 15.30
N PHE A 235 -6.05 -9.65 14.41
CA PHE A 235 -6.47 -8.32 13.95
C PHE A 235 -7.11 -7.56 15.11
N VAL A 236 -6.56 -6.40 15.41
CA VAL A 236 -7.09 -5.45 16.39
C VAL A 236 -7.06 -4.06 15.77
N ARG A 237 -8.17 -3.34 15.90
CA ARG A 237 -8.29 -1.93 15.55
C ARG A 237 -8.58 -1.16 16.83
N GLY A 238 -7.89 -0.05 17.03
CA GLY A 238 -8.07 0.80 18.20
C GLY A 238 -7.94 2.27 17.87
N ASP A 239 -8.33 3.10 18.82
CA ASP A 239 -8.15 4.55 18.77
C ASP A 239 -6.90 4.98 19.60
N SER A 240 -6.05 4.03 20.05
CA SER A 240 -4.81 4.31 20.80
C SER A 240 -3.77 3.17 20.70
N ARG A 241 -2.49 3.51 20.95
CA ARG A 241 -1.36 2.56 21.03
C ARG A 241 -1.62 1.42 22.02
N ALA A 242 -2.06 1.76 23.24
CA ALA A 242 -2.36 0.77 24.28
C ALA A 242 -3.52 -0.17 23.89
N GLY A 243 -4.45 0.28 23.05
CA GLY A 243 -5.55 -0.54 22.55
C GLY A 243 -5.11 -1.65 21.60
N VAL A 244 -4.01 -1.47 20.87
CA VAL A 244 -3.48 -2.47 19.92
C VAL A 244 -2.24 -3.20 20.46
N ASP A 245 -1.53 -2.60 21.40
CA ASP A 245 -0.35 -3.14 22.07
C ASP A 245 -0.39 -2.91 23.60
N PRO A 246 -1.25 -3.64 24.32
CA PRO A 246 -1.43 -3.46 25.76
C PRO A 246 -0.19 -3.85 26.59
N THR A 247 0.76 -4.57 26.00
CA THR A 247 2.01 -4.98 26.66
C THR A 247 3.19 -4.08 26.32
N SER A 248 3.00 -3.11 25.41
CA SER A 248 4.06 -2.23 24.88
C SER A 248 5.26 -2.97 24.28
N LYS A 249 5.06 -4.21 23.82
CA LYS A 249 6.12 -5.06 23.23
C LYS A 249 6.13 -5.01 21.71
N LEU A 250 5.03 -4.58 21.09
CA LEU A 250 4.85 -4.58 19.64
C LEU A 250 5.24 -3.25 19.01
N THR A 251 5.34 -2.20 19.83
CA THR A 251 5.58 -0.82 19.40
C THR A 251 6.87 -0.25 19.98
N THR A 252 7.93 -1.03 20.20
CA THR A 252 9.16 -0.48 20.80
C THR A 252 9.84 0.53 19.88
N ASP A 253 10.37 1.61 20.46
CA ASP A 253 11.06 2.69 19.75
C ASP A 253 12.47 2.26 19.31
#